data_AF-A0A9D9CTJ7-F1
#
_entry.id   AF-A0A9D9CTJ7-F1
#
_cell.length_a   1.000
_cell.length_b   1.000
_cell.length_c   1.000
_cell.angle_alpha   90.00
_cell.angle_beta   90.00
_cell.angle_gamma   90.00
#
_symmetry.space_group_name_H-M   'P 1'
#
loop_
_entity.id
_entity.type
_entity.pdbx_description
1 polymer ?
#
loop_
_entity_poly.entity_id
_entity_poly.type
_entity_poly.pdbx_seq_one_letter_code
_entity_poly.pdbx_strand_id
1 'polypeptide(L)'
;MLDFNNTQIAFSSKSNGELRNAQLLFTAIAHPSLVKCAKVASNFALKIHFPVSWAVKPTLYKQFVGGETLQDCVPIIEHLK
;
A
#
# COMPACT_ATOMS: atom_id res chain seq x y z
N MET A 1 -8.55 -20.49 13.34
CA MET A 1 -7.61 -19.60 14.07
C MET A 1 -6.51 -19.24 13.09
N LEU A 2 -6.26 -17.95 12.84
CA LEU A 2 -5.20 -17.50 11.94
C LEU A 2 -3.85 -17.91 12.53
N ASP A 3 -3.19 -18.89 11.91
CA ASP A 3 -1.81 -19.25 12.26
C ASP A 3 -0.86 -18.43 11.37
N PHE A 4 -0.24 -17.42 11.97
CA PHE A 4 0.70 -16.52 11.29
C PHE A 4 2.06 -17.17 11.01
N ASN A 5 2.35 -18.35 11.55
CA ASN A 5 3.57 -19.10 11.22
C ASN A 5 3.45 -19.81 9.87
N ASN A 6 2.22 -20.03 9.40
CA ASN A 6 1.95 -20.57 8.07
C ASN A 6 1.50 -19.45 7.14
N THR A 7 2.43 -18.92 6.35
CA THR A 7 2.16 -17.84 5.39
C THR A 7 1.08 -18.19 4.37
N GLN A 8 0.93 -19.47 3.99
CA GLN A 8 -0.14 -19.90 3.09
C GLN A 8 -1.53 -19.70 3.73
N ILE A 9 -1.66 -19.99 5.03
CA ILE A 9 -2.92 -19.79 5.76
C ILE A 9 -3.11 -18.30 6.07
N ALA A 10 -2.05 -17.60 6.49
CA ALA A 10 -2.07 -16.19 6.85
C ALA A 10 -2.43 -15.25 5.69
N PHE A 11 -2.05 -15.63 4.46
CA PHE A 11 -2.33 -14.85 3.24
C PHE A 11 -3.37 -15.50 2.32
N SER A 12 -4.10 -16.51 2.80
CA SER A 12 -5.12 -17.22 2.01
C SER A 12 -6.24 -16.31 1.47
N SER A 13 -6.50 -15.18 2.12
CA SER A 13 -7.48 -14.17 1.71
C SER A 13 -6.95 -13.16 0.68
N LYS A 14 -5.67 -13.24 0.29
CA LYS A 14 -5.03 -12.33 -0.67
C LYS A 14 -4.87 -13.00 -2.03
N SER A 15 -5.13 -12.26 -3.09
CA SER A 15 -4.83 -12.71 -4.45
C SER A 15 -3.32 -12.64 -4.76
N ASN A 16 -2.88 -13.40 -5.76
CA ASN A 16 -1.48 -13.38 -6.23
C ASN A 16 -1.02 -11.97 -6.67
N GLY A 17 -1.92 -11.16 -7.23
CA GLY A 17 -1.63 -9.78 -7.61
C GLY A 17 -1.36 -8.89 -6.39
N GLU A 18 -2.11 -9.09 -5.31
CA GLU A 18 -1.92 -8.34 -4.06
C GLU A 18 -0.62 -8.71 -3.35
N LEU A 19 -0.25 -9.99 -3.37
CA LEU A 19 1.02 -10.46 -2.82
C LEU A 19 2.21 -9.89 -3.59
N ARG A 20 2.15 -9.86 -4.92
CA ARG A 20 3.19 -9.25 -5.75
C ARG A 20 3.32 -7.74 -5.53
N ASN A 21 2.21 -7.03 -5.43
CA ASN A 21 2.22 -5.59 -5.15
C ASN A 21 2.80 -5.29 -3.77
N ALA A 22 2.40 -6.06 -2.74
CA ALA A 22 2.96 -5.93 -1.40
C ALA A 22 4.48 -6.20 -1.41
N GLN A 23 4.91 -7.28 -2.07
CA GLN A 23 6.33 -7.61 -2.21
C GLN A 23 7.12 -6.48 -2.88
N LEU A 24 6.65 -5.97 -4.04
CA LEU A 24 7.27 -4.85 -4.73
C LEU A 24 7.39 -3.61 -3.83
N LEU A 25 6.32 -3.29 -3.10
CA LEU A 25 6.27 -2.12 -2.23
C LEU A 25 7.26 -2.23 -1.07
N PHE A 26 7.26 -3.36 -0.35
CA PHE A 26 8.17 -3.57 0.76
C PHE A 26 9.63 -3.66 0.30
N THR A 27 9.90 -4.30 -0.85
CA THR A 27 11.24 -4.28 -1.44
C THR A 27 11.66 -2.87 -1.81
N ALA A 28 10.80 -2.05 -2.40
CA ALA A 28 11.12 -0.66 -2.73
C ALA A 28 11.43 0.19 -1.49
N ILE A 29 10.66 0.01 -0.40
CA ILE A 29 10.87 0.72 0.88
C ILE A 29 12.16 0.25 1.57
N ALA A 30 12.55 -1.02 1.40
CA ALA A 30 13.79 -1.54 1.96
C ALA A 30 15.07 -0.90 1.37
N HIS A 31 14.97 -0.15 0.27
CA HIS A 31 16.09 0.55 -0.36
C HIS A 31 16.12 2.04 0.06
N PRO A 32 17.04 2.47 0.95
CA PRO A 32 17.02 3.83 1.51
C PRO A 32 17.25 4.93 0.45
N SER A 33 18.04 4.64 -0.57
CA SER A 33 18.29 5.56 -1.69
C SER A 33 17.01 5.82 -2.49
N LEU A 34 16.23 4.78 -2.77
CA LEU A 34 14.97 4.86 -3.49
C LEU A 34 13.94 5.65 -2.68
N VAL A 35 13.84 5.40 -1.37
CA VAL A 35 12.98 6.17 -0.46
C VAL A 35 13.37 7.65 -0.44
N LYS A 36 14.66 7.96 -0.40
CA LYS A 36 15.15 9.35 -0.42
C LYS A 36 14.82 10.05 -1.74
N CYS A 37 15.02 9.39 -2.87
CA CYS A 37 14.64 9.91 -4.19
C CYS A 37 13.12 10.13 -4.29
N ALA A 38 12.31 9.16 -3.86
CA ALA A 38 10.86 9.26 -3.85
C ALA A 38 10.38 10.44 -2.98
N LYS A 39 11.01 10.70 -1.83
CA LYS A 39 10.70 11.88 -1.00
C LYS A 39 10.95 13.20 -1.73
N VAL A 40 12.09 13.33 -2.41
CA VAL A 40 12.42 14.56 -3.16
C VAL A 40 11.46 14.73 -4.34
N ALA A 41 11.22 13.67 -5.11
CA ALA A 41 10.32 13.67 -6.26
C ALA A 41 8.88 14.00 -5.84
N SER A 42 8.37 13.40 -4.77
CA SER A 42 7.03 13.69 -4.24
C SER A 42 6.90 15.13 -3.77
N ASN A 43 7.90 15.67 -3.05
CA ASN A 43 7.89 17.08 -2.65
C ASN A 43 7.90 18.03 -3.85
N PHE A 44 8.64 17.70 -4.90
CA PHE A 44 8.64 18.48 -6.13
C PHE A 44 7.30 18.41 -6.85
N ALA A 45 6.75 17.20 -7.03
CA ALA A 45 5.45 16.98 -7.66
C ALA A 45 4.32 17.74 -6.94
N LEU A 46 4.32 17.74 -5.60
CA LEU A 46 3.36 18.51 -4.81
C LEU A 46 3.52 20.03 -5.00
N LYS A 47 4.76 20.54 -5.05
CA LYS A 47 5.03 21.97 -5.29
C LYS A 47 4.50 22.47 -6.62
N ILE A 48 4.56 21.63 -7.66
CA ILE A 48 4.06 21.98 -9.00
C ILE A 48 2.59 21.57 -9.20
N HIS A 49 1.89 21.12 -8.15
CA HIS A 49 0.51 20.61 -8.21
C HIS A 49 0.32 19.47 -9.22
N PHE A 50 1.35 18.64 -9.41
CA PHE A 50 1.27 17.50 -10.30
C PHE A 50 0.36 16.42 -9.69
N PRO A 51 -0.61 15.88 -10.44
CA PRO A 51 -1.50 14.85 -9.94
C PRO A 51 -0.73 13.53 -9.77
N VAL A 52 -0.30 13.22 -8.55
CA VAL A 52 0.40 11.97 -8.21
C VAL A 52 -0.55 10.81 -7.91
N SER A 53 -1.83 11.09 -7.69
CA SER A 53 -2.85 10.16 -7.19
C SER A 53 -2.92 8.85 -7.98
N TRP A 54 -2.71 8.88 -9.29
CA TRP A 54 -2.74 7.69 -10.15
C TRP A 54 -1.61 6.69 -9.82
N ALA A 55 -0.46 7.16 -9.33
CA ALA A 55 0.68 6.31 -8.98
C ALA A 55 0.60 5.82 -7.52
N VAL A 56 0.11 6.67 -6.61
CA VAL A 56 0.04 6.36 -5.16
C VAL A 56 -1.16 5.50 -4.78
N LYS A 57 -2.30 5.67 -5.47
CA LYS A 57 -3.55 4.92 -5.19
C LYS A 57 -3.42 3.39 -5.30
N PRO A 58 -2.90 2.82 -6.41
CA PRO A 58 -2.82 1.36 -6.57
C PRO A 58 -1.71 0.70 -5.74
N THR A 59 -0.78 1.48 -5.17
CA THR A 59 0.41 0.97 -4.47
C THR A 59 0.34 1.22 -2.97
N LEU A 60 0.64 2.44 -2.53
CA LEU A 60 0.73 2.82 -1.11
C LEU A 60 -0.64 2.91 -0.45
N TYR A 61 -1.65 3.50 -1.12
CA TYR A 61 -2.98 3.65 -0.52
C TYR A 61 -3.60 2.29 -0.25
N LYS A 62 -3.53 1.36 -1.21
CA LYS A 62 -4.09 0.01 -1.03
C LYS A 62 -3.50 -0.73 0.18
N GLN A 63 -2.25 -0.46 0.55
CA GLN A 63 -1.56 -1.16 1.64
C GLN A 63 -1.61 -0.42 2.98
N PHE A 64 -1.68 0.91 2.98
CA PHE A 64 -1.52 1.75 4.18
C PHE A 64 -2.69 2.70 4.48
N VAL A 65 -3.62 2.88 3.54
CA VAL A 65 -4.73 3.84 3.67
C VAL A 65 -6.06 3.10 3.57
N GLY A 66 -6.89 3.24 4.60
CA GLY A 66 -8.19 2.56 4.67
C GLY A 66 -9.29 3.17 3.79
N GLY A 67 -9.05 4.36 3.24
CA GLY A 67 -10.05 5.16 2.54
C GLY A 67 -9.69 6.64 2.55
N GLU A 68 -10.22 7.43 1.60
CA GLU A 68 -10.06 8.89 1.62
C GLU A 68 -11.09 9.56 2.54
N THR A 69 -12.19 8.85 2.81
CA THR A 69 -13.28 9.27 3.70
C THR A 69 -13.59 8.21 4.77
N LEU A 70 -14.34 8.60 5.80
CA LEU A 70 -14.82 7.65 6.82
C LEU A 70 -15.68 6.53 6.22
N GLN A 71 -16.46 6.86 5.19
CA GLN A 71 -17.33 5.93 4.47
C GLN A 71 -16.50 4.88 3.70
N ASP A 72 -15.39 5.28 3.11
CA ASP A 72 -14.48 4.37 2.40
C ASP A 72 -13.83 3.34 3.34
N CYS A 73 -13.66 3.70 4.62
CA CYS A 73 -13.07 2.81 5.63
C CYS A 73 -14.04 1.71 6.12
N VAL A 74 -15.35 1.91 6.02
CA VAL A 74 -16.38 0.97 6.50
C VAL A 74 -16.21 -0.45 5.93
N PRO A 75 -16.11 -0.66 4.60
CA PRO A 75 -15.97 -2.01 4.04
C PRO A 75 -14.67 -2.72 4.47
N ILE A 76 -13.59 -1.96 4.70
CA ILE A 76 -12.32 -2.54 5.18
C ILE A 76 -12.45 -3.01 6.62
N ILE A 77 -13.12 -2.22 7.48
CA ILE A 77 -13.36 -2.60 8.87
C ILE A 77 -14.23 -3.86 8.95
N GLU A 78 -15.23 -3.99 8.09
CA GLU A 78 -16.05 -5.20 8.01
C GLU A 78 -15.26 -6.43 7.54
N HIS A 79 -14.32 -6.27 6.61
CA HIS A 79 -13.43 -7.34 6.16
C HIS A 79 -12.39 -7.75 7.24
N LEU A 80 -12.14 -6.90 8.25
CA LEU A 80 -11.18 -7.17 9.32
C LEU A 80 -11.82 -7.77 10.60
N LYS A 81 -13.15 -7.80 10.67
CA LYS A 81 -13.91 -8.47 11.75
C LYS A 81 -14.01 -9.97 11.52
#